data_AF-A0A895XV38-F1
#
_entry.id   AF-A0A895XV38-F1
#
_cell.length_a   1.000
_cell.length_b   1.000
_cell.length_c   1.000
_cell.angle_alpha   90.00
_cell.angle_beta   90.00
_cell.angle_gamma   90.00
#
_symmetry.space_group_name_H-M   'P 1'
#
loop_
_entity.id
_entity.type
_entity.pdbx_description
1 polymer ?
#
loop_
_entity_poly.entity_id
_entity_poly.type
_entity_poly.pdbx_seq_one_letter_code
_entity_poly.pdbx_strand_id
1 'polypeptide(L)' 'MLQRQPDPIKDMSLDQIIHAALGQAAYNAESGYHNEAATWASIAQAASTFHLSQNLSNALAQRH' A
#
# COMPACT_ATOMS: atom_id res chain seq x y z
N MET A 1 -11.39 -28.57 -0.25
CA MET A 1 -11.19 -27.58 0.83
C MET A 1 -10.44 -26.41 0.22
N LEU A 2 -11.10 -25.26 0.01
CA LEU A 2 -10.41 -24.04 -0.43
C LEU A 2 -9.62 -23.53 0.77
N GLN A 3 -8.32 -23.83 0.81
CA GLN A 3 -7.41 -23.19 1.76
C GLN A 3 -7.46 -21.69 1.45
N ARG A 4 -8.14 -20.90 2.30
CA ARG A 4 -8.04 -19.44 2.25
C ARG A 4 -6.57 -19.12 2.43
N GLN A 5 -5.89 -18.74 1.35
CA GLN A 5 -4.57 -18.13 1.47
C GLN A 5 -4.71 -16.99 2.50
N PRO A 6 -3.82 -16.92 3.49
CA PRO A 6 -3.82 -15.80 4.42
C PRO A 6 -3.77 -14.52 3.60
N ASP A 7 -4.69 -13.61 3.90
CA ASP A 7 -4.79 -12.34 3.21
C ASP A 7 -3.44 -11.63 3.32
N PRO A 8 -2.68 -11.50 2.22
CA PRO A 8 -1.25 -11.19 2.27
C PRO A 8 -0.95 -9.83 2.90
N ILE A 9 -1.99 -9.00 3.07
CA ILE A 9 -1.92 -7.63 3.58
C ILE A 9 -2.18 -7.59 5.11
N LYS A 10 -2.78 -8.63 5.69
CA LYS A 10 -3.33 -8.61 7.06
C LYS A 10 -2.31 -8.38 8.16
N ASP A 11 -1.06 -8.78 7.95
CA ASP A 11 0.03 -8.66 8.91
C ASP A 11 1.12 -7.67 8.46
N MET A 12 0.86 -6.90 7.40
CA MET A 12 1.81 -5.90 6.87
C MET A 12 1.64 -4.56 7.57
N SER A 13 2.76 -3.93 7.95
CA SER A 13 2.77 -2.51 8.30
C SER A 13 2.39 -1.64 7.09
N LEU A 14 1.93 -0.41 7.34
CA LEU A 14 1.60 0.53 6.26
C LEU A 14 2.75 0.73 5.26
N ASP A 15 3.99 0.82 5.74
CA ASP A 15 5.17 0.91 4.87
C ASP A 15 5.37 -0.35 4.01
N GLN A 16 5.13 -1.54 4.58
CA GLN A 16 5.19 -2.79 3.83
C GLN A 16 4.09 -2.86 2.76
N ILE A 17 2.89 -2.35 3.07
CA ILE A 17 1.78 -2.27 2.10
C ILE A 17 2.14 -1.32 0.95
N ILE A 18 2.68 -0.13 1.26
CA ILE A 18 3.11 0.84 0.24
C ILE A 18 4.16 0.21 -0.68
N HIS A 19 5.20 -0.41 -0.09
CA HIS A 19 6.29 -1.00 -0.85
C HIS A 19 5.82 -2.17 -1.73
N ALA A 20 5.01 -3.08 -1.18
CA ALA A 20 4.45 -4.21 -1.92
C ALA A 20 3.54 -3.75 -3.07
N ALA A 21 2.69 -2.75 -2.82
CA ALA A 21 1.80 -2.19 -3.85
C ALA A 21 2.58 -1.50 -4.98
N LEU A 22 3.66 -0.76 -4.66
CA LEU A 22 4.54 -0.19 -5.68
C LEU A 22 5.27 -1.27 -6.50
N GLY A 23 5.77 -2.32 -5.85
CA GLY A 23 6.38 -3.47 -6.52
C GLY A 23 5.41 -4.14 -7.50
N GLN A 24 4.16 -4.35 -7.08
CA GLN A 24 3.13 -4.92 -7.96
C GLN A 24 2.71 -3.96 -9.06
N ALA A 25 2.67 -2.65 -8.81
CA ALA A 25 2.41 -1.68 -9.87
C ALA A 25 3.48 -1.77 -10.97
N ALA A 26 4.76 -1.81 -10.59
CA ALA A 26 5.88 -1.93 -11.52
C ALA A 26 5.84 -3.25 -12.31
N TYR A 27 5.70 -4.38 -11.60
CA TYR A 27 5.62 -5.71 -12.24
C TYR A 27 4.49 -5.81 -13.26
N ASN A 28 3.30 -5.30 -12.91
CA ASN A 28 2.14 -5.33 -13.82
C ASN A 28 2.34 -4.38 -15.01
N ALA A 29 2.99 -3.22 -14.81
CA ALA A 29 3.30 -2.31 -15.91
C ALA A 29 4.30 -2.93 -16.90
N GLU A 30 5.35 -3.58 -16.39
CA GLU A 30 6.35 -4.29 -17.20
C GLU A 30 5.75 -5.48 -17.96
N SER A 31 4.75 -6.14 -17.37
CA SER A 31 4.04 -7.26 -17.98
C SER A 31 2.92 -6.85 -18.96
N GLY A 32 2.66 -5.55 -19.13
CA GLY A 32 1.60 -5.02 -20.01
C GLY A 32 0.18 -4.99 -19.40
N TYR A 33 0.05 -5.32 -18.11
CA TYR A 33 -1.21 -5.26 -17.36
C TYR A 33 -1.45 -3.85 -16.79
N HIS A 34 -1.72 -2.89 -17.67
CA HIS A 34 -1.79 -1.47 -17.30
C HIS A 34 -2.91 -1.13 -16.31
N ASN A 35 -4.04 -1.83 -16.36
CA ASN A 35 -5.16 -1.58 -15.45
C ASN A 35 -4.83 -2.06 -14.03
N GLU A 36 -4.22 -3.24 -13.92
CA GLU A 36 -3.74 -3.81 -12.67
C GLU A 36 -2.62 -2.94 -12.10
N ALA A 37 -1.69 -2.48 -12.94
CA ALA A 37 -0.64 -1.55 -12.53
C ALA A 37 -1.21 -0.26 -11.93
N ALA A 38 -2.20 0.35 -12.60
CA ALA A 38 -2.88 1.55 -12.11
C ALA A 38 -3.65 1.29 -10.80
N THR A 39 -4.25 0.11 -10.66
CA THR A 39 -4.93 -0.31 -9.42
C THR A 39 -3.95 -0.38 -8.26
N TRP A 40 -2.82 -1.06 -8.44
CA TRP A 40 -1.79 -1.18 -7.40
C TRP A 40 -1.12 0.16 -7.07
N ALA A 41 -0.88 1.01 -8.06
CA ALA A 41 -0.37 2.37 -7.84
C ALA A 41 -1.36 3.22 -7.01
N SER A 42 -2.66 3.08 -7.25
CA SER A 42 -3.70 3.78 -6.48
C SER A 42 -3.74 3.32 -5.03
N ILE A 43 -3.56 2.01 -4.78
CA ILE A 43 -3.44 1.46 -3.41
C ILE A 43 -2.22 2.06 -2.70
N ALA A 44 -1.06 2.09 -3.35
CA ALA A 44 0.15 2.69 -2.80
C ALA A 44 -0.03 4.17 -2.46
N GLN A 45 -0.71 4.93 -3.34
CA GLN A 45 -0.98 6.36 -3.12
C GLN A 45 -1.92 6.58 -1.93
N ALA A 46 -3.00 5.80 -1.82
CA ALA A 46 -3.93 5.91 -0.71
C ALA A 46 -3.26 5.58 0.63
N ALA A 47 -2.47 4.50 0.67
CA ALA A 47 -1.71 4.10 1.85
C ALA A 47 -0.68 5.16 2.26
N SER A 48 0.05 5.74 1.30
CA SER A 48 1.03 6.81 1.55
C SER A 48 0.38 8.07 2.11
N THR A 49 -0.79 8.45 1.58
CA THR A 49 -1.55 9.62 2.05
C THR A 49 -2.02 9.42 3.48
N PHE A 50 -2.54 8.23 3.79
CA PHE A 50 -2.95 7.88 5.14
C PHE A 50 -1.76 7.87 6.12
N HIS A 51 -0.62 7.30 5.73
CA HIS A 51 0.60 7.29 6.54
C HIS A 51 1.08 8.72 6.84
N LEU A 52 1.12 9.60 5.83
CA LEU A 52 1.47 11.01 6.02
C LEU A 52 0.51 11.71 7.00
N SER A 53 -0.80 11.49 6.87
CA SER A 53 -1.80 12.09 7.76
C SER A 53 -1.61 11.68 9.22
N GLN A 54 -1.27 10.41 9.48
CA GLN A 54 -0.98 9.92 10.82
C GLN A 54 0.30 10.55 11.39
N ASN A 55 1.37 10.62 10.59
CA ASN A 55 2.62 11.23 11.03
C ASN A 55 2.46 12.72 11.33
N LEU A 56 1.70 13.45 10.50
CA LEU A 56 1.38 14.86 10.75
C LEU A 56 0.53 15.03 12.01
N SER A 57 -0.50 14.21 12.19
CA SER A 57 -1.34 14.25 13.39
C SER A 57 -0.51 13.99 14.66
N ASN A 58 0.39 12.99 14.63
CA ASN A 58 1.29 12.68 15.73
C ASN A 58 2.29 13.81 16.01
N ALA A 59 2.89 14.39 14.97
CA ALA A 59 3.85 15.49 15.11
C ALA A 59 3.20 16.76 15.68
N LEU A 60 1.93 17.01 15.35
CA LEU A 60 1.15 18.11 15.93
C LEU A 60 0.82 17.83 17.40
N ALA A 61 0.37 16.61 17.73
CA ALA A 61 0.04 16.23 19.11
C ALA A 61 1.25 16.32 20.06
N GLN A 62 2.47 16.07 19.56
CA GLN A 62 3.70 16.16 20.36
C GLN A 62 4.15 17.60 20.66
N ARG A 63 3.57 18.62 20.01
CA ARG A 63 3.91 20.03 20.23
C ARG A 63 3.01 20.73 21.26
N HIS A 64 1.98 20.06 21.76
CA HIS A 64 1.03 20.56 22.77
C HIS A 64 1.22 19.83 24.10
#